data_AF-A0AAQ4FAW4-F1
#
_entry.id   AF-A0AAQ4FAW4-F1
#
_cell.length_a   1.000
_cell.length_b   1.000
_cell.length_c   1.000
_cell.angle_alpha   90.00
_cell.angle_beta   90.00
_cell.angle_gamma   90.00
#
_symmetry.space_group_name_H-M   'P 1'
#
loop_
_entity.id
_entity.type
_entity.pdbx_description
1 polymer ?
#
loop_
_entity_poly.entity_id
_entity_poly.type
_entity_poly.pdbx_seq_one_letter_code
_entity_poly.pdbx_strand_id
1 'polypeptide(L)'
;MEARRAPAVVAEMTRPDAPAMNDVTRVVKEMLAKYDADKTGLPDYALESAGGSVVNTRCTETYSNGGRRYYMFGLPIWTFTRSPRDTITGLESETDSSGRLLGSYTYDADGDTLQYFIVQTPEPAIYDYVEMKILSNHGNLDYTCLYRLRVHGEPAS
;
A
#
# COMPACT_ATOMS: atom_id res chain seq x y z
N MET A 1 40.80 42.70 -52.06
CA MET A 1 40.69 43.08 -50.64
C MET A 1 39.95 41.95 -49.96
N GLU A 2 40.70 40.98 -49.43
CA GLU A 2 40.18 39.69 -48.97
C GLU A 2 39.68 39.83 -47.53
N ALA A 3 38.36 39.74 -47.33
CA ALA A 3 37.78 39.76 -46.00
C ALA A 3 38.00 38.40 -45.34
N ARG A 4 39.00 38.29 -44.46
CA ARG A 4 39.21 37.12 -43.60
C ARG A 4 38.00 36.96 -42.68
N ARG A 5 37.20 35.92 -42.92
CA ARG A 5 36.10 35.51 -42.03
C ARG A 5 36.70 34.73 -40.85
N ALA A 6 36.58 35.27 -39.64
CA ALA A 6 36.98 34.57 -38.42
C ALA A 6 36.09 33.33 -38.19
N PRO A 7 36.60 32.24 -37.58
CA PRO A 7 35.78 31.07 -37.29
C PRO A 7 34.79 31.39 -36.17
N ALA A 8 33.54 30.94 -36.33
CA ALA A 8 32.56 30.98 -35.27
C ALA A 8 32.97 29.97 -34.19
N VAL A 9 33.29 30.48 -33.00
CA VAL A 9 33.51 29.64 -31.82
C VAL A 9 32.14 29.13 -31.38
N VAL A 10 31.86 27.86 -31.61
CA VAL A 10 30.69 27.19 -31.05
C VAL A 10 30.99 26.95 -29.58
N ALA A 11 30.49 27.83 -28.71
CA ALA A 11 30.51 27.58 -27.27
C ALA A 11 29.57 26.42 -27.00
N GLU A 12 30.11 25.32 -26.49
CA GLU A 12 29.33 24.20 -25.99
C GLU A 12 28.49 24.72 -24.82
N MET A 13 27.18 24.80 -25.04
CA MET A 13 26.19 25.23 -24.06
C MET A 13 26.02 24.13 -23.02
N THR A 14 27.01 23.95 -22.15
CA THR A 14 26.85 23.13 -20.94
C THR A 14 25.83 23.85 -20.06
N ARG A 15 24.60 23.33 -20.01
CA ARG A 15 23.54 23.84 -19.13
C ARG A 15 24.08 23.80 -17.69
N PRO A 16 24.25 24.95 -17.01
CA PRO A 16 24.90 25.01 -15.70
C PRO A 16 24.13 24.29 -14.58
N ASP A 17 22.90 23.87 -14.87
CA ASP A 17 21.97 23.25 -13.93
C ASP A 17 21.86 21.72 -14.14
N ALA A 18 22.66 21.14 -15.05
CA ALA A 18 22.67 19.70 -15.26
C ALA A 18 23.39 19.00 -14.09
N PRO A 19 22.71 18.14 -13.31
CA PRO A 19 23.35 17.43 -12.21
C PRO A 19 24.49 16.56 -12.74
N ALA A 20 25.61 16.53 -12.03
CA ALA A 20 26.76 15.71 -12.40
C ALA A 20 26.36 14.23 -12.49
N MET A 21 26.93 13.50 -13.46
CA MET A 21 26.59 12.09 -13.72
C MET A 21 26.68 11.19 -12.45
N ASN A 22 27.62 11.49 -11.56
CA ASN A 22 27.81 10.80 -10.30
C ASN A 22 26.64 11.03 -9.32
N ASP A 23 26.06 12.23 -9.33
CA ASP A 23 24.93 12.57 -8.47
C ASP A 23 23.64 11.89 -8.95
N VAL A 24 23.40 11.87 -10.27
CA VAL A 24 22.30 11.12 -10.87
C VAL A 24 22.44 9.63 -10.57
N THR A 25 23.65 9.07 -10.69
CA THR A 25 23.90 7.65 -10.40
C THR A 25 23.64 7.32 -8.92
N ARG A 26 24.00 8.22 -8.00
CA ARG A 26 23.72 8.07 -6.57
C ARG A 26 22.22 8.07 -6.29
N VAL A 27 21.49 9.05 -6.82
CA VAL A 27 20.03 9.13 -6.67
C VAL A 27 19.34 7.89 -7.22
N VAL A 28 19.74 7.42 -8.41
CA VAL A 28 19.17 6.20 -9.01
C VAL A 28 19.45 4.97 -8.14
N LYS A 29 20.68 4.80 -7.63
CA LYS A 29 21.01 3.69 -6.72
C LYS A 29 20.19 3.72 -5.44
N GLU A 30 19.99 4.91 -4.86
CA GLU A 30 19.19 5.09 -3.65
C GLU A 30 17.71 4.76 -3.90
N MET A 31 17.15 5.21 -5.02
CA MET A 31 15.77 4.91 -5.41
C MET A 31 15.57 3.42 -5.72
N LEU A 32 16.56 2.77 -6.35
CA LEU A 32 16.55 1.31 -6.57
C LEU A 32 16.62 0.55 -5.26
N ALA A 33 17.52 0.95 -4.35
CA ALA A 33 17.61 0.32 -3.02
C ALA A 33 16.29 0.46 -2.23
N LYS A 34 15.64 1.62 -2.30
CA LYS A 34 14.31 1.84 -1.70
C LYS A 34 13.21 1.00 -2.37
N TYR A 35 13.28 0.84 -3.68
CA TYR A 35 12.34 -0.01 -4.43
C TYR A 35 12.49 -1.49 -4.05
N ASP A 36 13.74 -1.96 -3.97
CA ASP A 36 14.09 -3.33 -3.60
C ASP A 36 13.68 -3.64 -2.13
N ALA A 37 13.75 -2.65 -1.24
CA ALA A 37 13.24 -2.72 0.14
C ALA A 37 11.70 -2.58 0.23
N ASP A 38 11.00 -3.18 -0.75
CA ASP A 38 9.54 -3.25 -0.85
C ASP A 38 8.83 -1.89 -0.79
N LYS A 39 9.47 -0.85 -1.35
CA LYS A 39 9.02 0.55 -1.39
C LYS A 39 8.93 1.28 -0.04
N THR A 40 8.87 0.57 1.09
CA THR A 40 8.59 1.16 2.42
C THR A 40 9.82 1.26 3.31
N GLY A 41 10.80 0.34 3.17
CA GLY A 41 11.95 0.26 4.08
C GLY A 41 11.58 -0.14 5.52
N LEU A 42 10.36 -0.62 5.76
CA LEU A 42 9.87 -1.10 7.06
C LEU A 42 9.70 -2.62 7.02
N PRO A 43 10.10 -3.36 8.07
CA PRO A 43 9.92 -4.81 8.13
C PRO A 43 8.44 -5.17 8.13
N ASP A 44 8.04 -6.09 7.24
CA ASP A 44 6.66 -6.60 7.15
C ASP A 44 6.54 -7.94 7.90
N TYR A 45 5.91 -7.90 9.08
CA TYR A 45 5.70 -9.09 9.92
C TYR A 45 4.54 -9.98 9.43
N ALA A 46 3.72 -9.50 8.51
CA ALA A 46 2.64 -10.29 7.90
C ALA A 46 3.11 -11.06 6.65
N LEU A 47 4.40 -10.96 6.29
CA LEU A 47 4.93 -11.56 5.08
C LEU A 47 5.10 -13.08 5.20
N GLU A 48 4.48 -13.83 4.28
CA GLU A 48 4.50 -15.30 4.29
C GLU A 48 5.91 -15.90 4.20
N SER A 49 6.74 -15.40 3.28
CA SER A 49 8.13 -15.86 3.13
C SER A 49 9.01 -15.59 4.34
N ALA A 50 8.60 -14.71 5.24
CA ALA A 50 9.30 -14.40 6.49
C ALA A 50 8.69 -15.13 7.71
N GLY A 51 7.69 -15.99 7.49
CA GLY A 51 7.04 -16.78 8.54
C GLY A 51 5.63 -16.34 8.91
N GLY A 52 5.11 -15.27 8.29
CA GLY A 52 3.70 -14.90 8.41
C GLY A 52 2.77 -15.98 7.85
N SER A 53 1.56 -16.11 8.39
CA SER A 53 0.57 -17.07 7.89
C SER A 53 -0.84 -16.55 8.09
N VAL A 54 -1.74 -16.87 7.17
CA VAL A 54 -3.16 -16.53 7.28
C VAL A 54 -3.88 -17.65 8.04
N VAL A 55 -4.48 -17.30 9.16
CA VAL A 55 -5.28 -18.23 9.96
C VAL A 55 -6.72 -18.26 9.44
N ASN A 56 -7.14 -19.40 8.89
CA ASN A 56 -8.43 -19.54 8.21
C ASN A 56 -9.65 -19.70 9.15
N THR A 57 -9.45 -19.82 10.46
CA THR A 57 -10.53 -20.17 11.40
C THR A 57 -11.59 -19.08 11.60
N ARG A 58 -11.32 -17.85 11.13
CA ARG A 58 -12.23 -16.70 11.23
C ARG A 58 -12.41 -15.90 9.93
N CYS A 59 -11.94 -16.42 8.81
CA CYS A 59 -12.09 -15.74 7.53
C CYS A 59 -13.52 -15.85 7.00
N THR A 60 -13.99 -14.80 6.31
CA THR A 60 -15.22 -14.88 5.50
C THR A 60 -15.01 -15.86 4.35
N GLU A 61 -16.08 -16.51 3.87
CA GLU A 61 -15.99 -17.45 2.76
C GLU A 61 -15.26 -16.84 1.55
N THR A 62 -14.32 -17.59 0.98
CA THR A 62 -13.63 -17.16 -0.24
C THR A 62 -14.64 -17.14 -1.38
N TYR A 63 -14.89 -15.95 -1.93
CA TYR A 63 -15.84 -15.78 -3.01
C TYR A 63 -15.41 -16.59 -4.25
N SER A 64 -16.23 -17.55 -4.65
CA SER A 64 -16.08 -18.31 -5.90
C SER A 64 -17.13 -17.85 -6.92
N ASN A 65 -16.67 -17.71 -8.16
CA ASN A 65 -17.25 -16.91 -9.24
C ASN A 65 -18.79 -17.04 -9.42
N GLY A 66 -19.51 -15.90 -9.41
CA GLY A 66 -20.95 -15.83 -9.72
C GLY A 66 -21.61 -14.50 -9.37
N GLY A 67 -21.22 -13.39 -10.02
CA GLY A 67 -21.75 -12.06 -9.69
C GLY A 67 -23.03 -11.71 -10.44
N ARG A 68 -24.06 -11.21 -9.74
CA ARG A 68 -25.34 -10.76 -10.35
C ARG A 68 -25.49 -9.25 -10.22
N ARG A 69 -25.15 -8.53 -11.28
CA ARG A 69 -25.48 -7.10 -11.45
C ARG A 69 -26.94 -6.92 -11.85
N TYR A 70 -27.66 -6.04 -11.17
CA TYR A 70 -29.02 -5.66 -11.53
C TYR A 70 -28.98 -4.56 -12.58
N TYR A 71 -29.46 -4.89 -13.79
CA TYR A 71 -29.61 -3.97 -14.91
C TYR A 71 -31.09 -3.69 -15.14
N MET A 72 -31.45 -2.45 -15.45
CA MET A 72 -32.75 -2.14 -16.04
C MET A 72 -32.51 -1.37 -17.33
N PHE A 73 -33.11 -1.84 -18.43
CA PHE A 73 -32.86 -1.35 -19.79
C PHE A 73 -31.39 -1.40 -20.24
N GLY A 74 -30.59 -2.35 -19.72
CA GLY A 74 -29.16 -2.45 -20.03
C GLY A 74 -28.29 -1.38 -19.36
N LEU A 75 -28.86 -0.56 -18.48
CA LEU A 75 -28.15 0.46 -17.71
C LEU A 75 -28.11 0.07 -16.22
N PRO A 76 -26.97 0.27 -15.54
CA PRO A 76 -26.90 0.08 -14.09
C PRO A 76 -27.72 1.18 -13.40
N ILE A 77 -28.72 0.79 -12.60
CA ILE A 77 -29.69 1.76 -12.04
C ILE A 77 -29.07 2.58 -10.91
N TRP A 78 -28.32 1.95 -9.99
CA TRP A 78 -27.65 2.61 -8.86
C TRP A 78 -26.42 1.82 -8.41
N THR A 79 -25.31 2.50 -8.14
CA THR A 79 -24.14 1.94 -7.42
C THR A 79 -23.86 2.81 -6.21
N PHE A 80 -23.79 2.22 -5.02
CA PHE A 80 -23.44 2.94 -3.79
C PHE A 80 -21.96 2.79 -3.53
N THR A 81 -21.16 3.76 -3.93
CA THR A 81 -19.72 3.79 -3.62
C THR A 81 -19.52 4.29 -2.19
N ARG A 82 -19.09 3.42 -1.29
CA ARG A 82 -18.57 3.80 0.03
C ARG A 82 -17.11 3.36 0.12
N SER A 83 -16.24 4.12 0.76
CA SER A 83 -14.89 3.64 0.99
C SER A 83 -14.89 2.42 1.94
N PRO A 84 -14.03 1.40 1.74
CA PRO A 84 -13.85 0.29 2.62
C PRO A 84 -13.43 0.82 3.97
N ARG A 85 -14.25 0.50 4.96
CA ARG A 85 -13.95 0.76 6.35
C ARG A 85 -13.45 -0.53 6.93
N ASP A 86 -12.29 -0.48 7.55
CA ASP A 86 -11.66 -1.64 8.12
C ASP A 86 -11.36 -1.37 9.60
N THR A 87 -11.42 -2.41 10.42
CA THR A 87 -10.96 -2.37 11.81
C THR A 87 -9.83 -3.37 11.99
N ILE A 88 -8.78 -2.92 12.66
CA ILE A 88 -7.61 -3.75 12.97
C ILE A 88 -7.59 -4.01 14.47
N THR A 89 -7.50 -5.27 14.84
CA THR A 89 -7.54 -5.77 16.22
C THR A 89 -6.31 -6.63 16.48
N GLY A 90 -5.60 -6.41 17.58
CA GLY A 90 -4.53 -7.28 18.06
C GLY A 90 -5.09 -8.38 18.96
N LEU A 91 -4.66 -9.61 18.76
CA LEU A 91 -5.08 -10.78 19.54
C LEU A 91 -3.88 -11.42 20.23
N GLU A 92 -4.07 -11.89 21.47
CA GLU A 92 -3.03 -12.64 22.20
C GLU A 92 -3.00 -14.12 21.77
N SER A 93 -4.11 -14.63 21.24
CA SER A 93 -4.20 -16.00 20.72
C SER A 93 -5.23 -16.10 19.59
N GLU A 94 -5.14 -17.15 18.78
CA GLU A 94 -6.09 -17.44 17.71
C GLU A 94 -7.55 -17.54 18.20
N THR A 95 -7.76 -18.03 19.42
CA THR A 95 -9.08 -18.22 20.03
C THR A 95 -9.56 -17.02 20.83
N ASP A 96 -8.78 -15.95 20.92
CA ASP A 96 -9.16 -14.74 21.65
C ASP A 96 -10.31 -14.02 20.93
N SER A 97 -11.47 -13.99 21.57
CA SER A 97 -12.66 -13.26 21.07
C SER A 97 -12.75 -11.84 21.62
N SER A 98 -11.91 -11.49 22.60
CA SER A 98 -11.91 -10.22 23.32
C SER A 98 -10.95 -9.17 22.75
N GLY A 99 -10.11 -9.58 21.79
CA GLY A 99 -9.16 -8.80 20.99
C GLY A 99 -9.14 -7.28 21.14
N ARG A 100 -7.94 -6.71 21.22
CA ARG A 100 -7.75 -5.28 21.45
C ARG A 100 -7.86 -4.49 20.15
N LEU A 101 -8.81 -3.57 20.05
CA LEU A 101 -8.90 -2.65 18.91
C LEU A 101 -7.67 -1.74 18.85
N LEU A 102 -6.91 -1.84 17.76
CA LEU A 102 -5.74 -1.01 17.46
C LEU A 102 -6.14 0.27 16.71
N GLY A 103 -7.18 0.18 15.87
CA GLY A 103 -7.78 1.33 15.21
C GLY A 103 -8.85 0.97 14.20
N SER A 104 -9.56 1.99 13.75
CA SER A 104 -10.47 1.91 12.61
C SER A 104 -10.05 2.87 11.52
N TYR A 105 -9.95 2.35 10.30
CA TYR A 105 -9.40 3.07 9.16
C TYR A 105 -10.37 3.03 7.99
N THR A 106 -10.12 3.91 7.03
CA THR A 106 -10.86 3.95 5.76
C THR A 106 -9.83 4.03 4.65
N TYR A 107 -9.84 3.04 3.77
CA TYR A 107 -8.99 3.06 2.58
C TYR A 107 -9.56 4.04 1.56
N ASP A 108 -8.74 4.97 1.08
CA ASP A 108 -9.15 5.94 0.07
C ASP A 108 -8.90 5.40 -1.34
N ALA A 109 -9.95 5.15 -2.13
CA ALA A 109 -9.76 4.68 -3.52
C ALA A 109 -9.13 5.74 -4.42
N ASP A 110 -9.35 7.02 -4.11
CA ASP A 110 -8.86 8.13 -4.93
C ASP A 110 -7.46 8.59 -4.51
N GLY A 111 -6.94 8.04 -3.41
CA GLY A 111 -5.60 8.31 -2.86
C GLY A 111 -4.50 7.44 -3.46
N ASP A 112 -3.35 7.43 -2.78
CA ASP A 112 -2.20 6.60 -3.17
C ASP A 112 -2.53 5.09 -3.10
N THR A 113 -1.90 4.29 -3.97
CA THR A 113 -2.09 2.82 -3.98
C THR A 113 -1.59 2.13 -2.71
N LEU A 114 -0.68 2.77 -1.98
CA LEU A 114 -0.09 2.26 -0.75
C LEU A 114 -0.33 3.30 0.34
N GLN A 115 -1.21 2.95 1.30
CA GLN A 115 -1.64 3.85 2.37
C GLN A 115 -1.19 3.31 3.71
N TYR A 116 -0.74 4.23 4.57
CA TYR A 116 -0.28 3.91 5.91
C TYR A 116 -1.26 4.41 6.95
N PHE A 117 -1.50 3.56 7.94
CA PHE A 117 -2.42 3.84 9.03
C PHE A 117 -1.69 3.62 10.35
N ILE A 118 -1.55 4.69 11.14
CA ILE A 118 -0.91 4.62 12.45
C ILE A 118 -1.93 4.13 13.47
N VAL A 119 -1.48 3.26 14.39
CA VAL A 119 -2.25 2.75 15.52
C VAL A 119 -2.88 3.92 16.29
N GLN A 120 -4.21 3.92 16.39
CA GLN A 120 -4.97 4.98 17.06
C GLN A 120 -4.97 4.81 18.57
N THR A 121 -4.93 3.56 19.05
CA THR A 121 -4.89 3.25 20.49
C THR A 121 -3.60 2.50 20.84
N PRO A 122 -2.46 3.21 20.90
CA PRO A 122 -1.19 2.58 21.21
C PRO A 122 -1.16 2.21 22.70
N GLU A 123 -1.24 0.92 22.97
CA GLU A 123 -1.04 0.33 24.29
C GLU A 123 0.19 -0.57 24.20
N PRO A 124 1.12 -0.52 25.18
CA PRO A 124 2.33 -1.34 25.15
C PRO A 124 1.95 -2.81 25.40
N ALA A 125 1.64 -3.51 24.31
CA ALA A 125 1.31 -4.91 24.27
C ALA A 125 1.91 -5.55 23.02
N ILE A 126 2.27 -6.83 23.14
CA ILE A 126 2.79 -7.63 22.03
C ILE A 126 1.64 -8.47 21.50
N TYR A 127 1.46 -8.46 20.18
CA TYR A 127 0.43 -9.23 19.51
C TYR A 127 1.08 -10.12 18.46
N ASP A 128 0.93 -11.43 18.61
CA ASP A 128 1.38 -12.41 17.61
C ASP A 128 0.35 -12.59 16.49
N TYR A 129 -0.89 -12.16 16.74
CA TYR A 129 -2.02 -12.28 15.83
C TYR A 129 -2.67 -10.92 15.60
N VAL A 130 -2.98 -10.62 14.33
CA VAL A 130 -3.71 -9.42 13.93
C VAL A 130 -4.94 -9.83 13.14
N GLU A 131 -6.10 -9.36 13.57
CA GLU A 131 -7.36 -9.54 12.86
C GLU A 131 -7.73 -8.26 12.12
N MET A 132 -7.90 -8.37 10.80
CA MET A 132 -8.46 -7.31 9.95
C MET A 132 -9.90 -7.66 9.61
N LYS A 133 -10.82 -6.76 9.96
CA LYS A 133 -12.24 -6.91 9.63
C LYS A 133 -12.67 -5.83 8.65
N ILE A 134 -13.07 -6.25 7.46
CA ILE A 134 -13.62 -5.36 6.44
C ILE A 134 -15.11 -5.14 6.73
N LEU A 135 -15.49 -3.90 6.99
CA LEU A 135 -16.85 -3.49 7.35
C LEU A 135 -17.67 -3.03 6.13
N SER A 136 -17.00 -2.47 5.13
CA SER A 136 -17.63 -2.02 3.88
C SER A 136 -16.67 -2.17 2.71
N ASN A 137 -17.18 -2.02 1.49
CA ASN A 137 -16.38 -2.01 0.28
C ASN A 137 -16.80 -0.86 -0.64
N HIS A 138 -16.07 -0.67 -1.75
CA HIS A 138 -16.31 0.34 -2.79
C HIS A 138 -17.58 0.11 -3.65
N GLY A 139 -18.65 -0.41 -3.06
CA GLY A 139 -19.94 -0.57 -3.75
C GLY A 139 -20.03 -1.79 -4.65
N ASN A 140 -19.11 -2.74 -4.49
CA ASN A 140 -19.22 -4.03 -5.15
C ASN A 140 -20.26 -4.86 -4.37
N LEU A 141 -21.32 -5.28 -5.06
CA LEU A 141 -22.42 -6.02 -4.46
C LEU A 141 -22.09 -7.50 -4.20
N ASP A 142 -21.06 -8.02 -4.86
CA ASP A 142 -20.77 -9.45 -4.92
C ASP A 142 -19.58 -9.83 -4.02
N TYR A 143 -18.54 -8.99 -3.93
CA TYR A 143 -17.32 -9.32 -3.19
C TYR A 143 -16.46 -8.11 -2.83
N THR A 144 -15.47 -8.33 -1.95
CA THR A 144 -14.42 -7.37 -1.63
C THR A 144 -13.06 -8.00 -1.89
N CYS A 145 -12.16 -7.28 -2.55
CA CYS A 145 -10.80 -7.75 -2.82
C CYS A 145 -9.81 -7.10 -1.86
N LEU A 146 -8.96 -7.92 -1.25
CA LEU A 146 -7.80 -7.47 -0.47
C LEU A 146 -6.53 -7.91 -1.21
N TYR A 147 -5.64 -6.98 -1.49
CA TYR A 147 -4.40 -7.27 -2.22
C TYR A 147 -3.25 -7.66 -1.28
N ARG A 148 -2.88 -6.75 -0.37
CA ARG A 148 -1.78 -6.97 0.57
C ARG A 148 -1.98 -6.16 1.83
N LEU A 149 -1.99 -6.85 2.96
CA LEU A 149 -1.86 -6.23 4.28
C LEU A 149 -0.38 -6.33 4.68
N ARG A 150 0.17 -5.24 5.20
CA ARG A 150 1.51 -5.22 5.79
C ARG A 150 1.40 -4.79 7.24
N VAL A 151 2.11 -5.48 8.13
CA VAL A 151 2.13 -5.16 9.55
C VAL A 151 3.54 -4.75 9.94
N HIS A 152 3.65 -3.58 10.57
CA HIS A 152 4.90 -2.98 11.01
C HIS A 152 4.84 -2.76 12.52
N GLY A 153 5.97 -2.94 13.20
CA GLY A 153 6.06 -2.80 14.65
C GLY A 153 7.47 -3.00 15.17
N GLU A 154 7.63 -2.81 16.48
CA GLU A 154 8.88 -3.10 17.19
C GLU A 154 8.80 -4.50 17.79
N PRO A 155 9.80 -5.37 17.59
CA PRO A 155 9.80 -6.71 18.15
C PRO A 155 10.04 -6.65 19.66
N ALA A 156 9.53 -7.67 20.37
CA ALA A 156 9.84 -7.85 21.78
C ALA A 156 11.36 -8.00 21.98
N SER A 157 11.93 -7.16 22.84
CA SER A 157 13.34 -7.16 23.22
C SER A 157 13.67 -8.23 24.26
#